data_AF-A0A7Y0X6C3-F1
#
_entry.id   AF-A0A7Y0X6C3-F1
#
_cell.length_a   1.000
_cell.length_b   1.000
_cell.length_c   1.000
_cell.angle_alpha   90.00
_cell.angle_beta   90.00
_cell.angle_gamma   90.00
#
_symmetry.space_group_name_H-M   'P 1'
#
loop_
_entity.id
_entity.type
_entity.pdbx_description
1 polymer ?
#
loop_
_entity_poly.entity_id
_entity_poly.type
_entity_poly.pdbx_seq_one_letter_code
_entity_poly.pdbx_strand_id
1 'polypeptide(L)' 'MRKILLVLGMCLLAATQVAHAESRLQSILDNGVLRVGTTGDWNPMTMKDPATNSYRGFDIDVTTELAKDLGVKV' A
#
# COMPACT_ATOMS: atom_id res chain seq x y z
N MET A 1 7.93 48.59 5.73
CA MET A 1 6.71 47.83 5.36
C MET A 1 6.96 46.75 4.30
N ARG A 2 7.61 47.06 3.17
CA ARG A 2 7.88 46.06 2.10
C ARG A 2 8.66 44.81 2.54
N LYS A 3 9.62 44.95 3.47
CA LYS A 3 10.39 43.83 4.04
C LYS A 3 9.56 42.92 4.96
N ILE A 4 8.57 43.49 5.66
CA ILE A 4 7.68 42.74 6.56
C ILE A 4 6.71 41.88 5.73
N LEU A 5 6.18 42.42 4.62
CA LEU A 5 5.38 41.63 3.68
C LEU A 5 6.16 40.45 3.06
N LEU A 6 7.44 40.66 2.72
CA LEU A 6 8.30 39.59 2.19
C LEU A 6 8.54 38.47 3.21
N VAL A 7 8.82 38.82 4.46
CA VAL A 7 9.02 37.83 5.54
C VAL A 7 7.73 37.07 5.83
N LEU A 8 6.58 37.76 5.88
CA LEU A 8 5.29 37.12 6.13
C LEU A 8 4.92 36.15 5.00
N GLY A 9 5.12 36.53 3.73
CA GLY A 9 4.89 35.65 2.59
C GLY A 9 5.77 34.39 2.60
N MET A 10 7.03 34.53 3.01
CA MET A 10 7.97 33.42 3.12
C MET A 10 7.60 32.45 4.27
N CYS A 11 7.08 32.96 5.39
CA CYS A 11 6.55 32.14 6.48
C CYS A 11 5.29 31.36 6.08
N LEU A 12 4.39 31.95 5.28
CA LEU A 12 3.20 31.23 4.78
C LEU A 12 3.57 30.07 3.83
N LEU A 13 4.56 30.26 2.95
CA LEU A 13 5.05 29.21 2.06
C LEU A 13 5.63 28.01 2.84
N ALA A 14 6.38 28.28 3.92
CA ALA A 14 6.93 27.23 4.78
C ALA A 14 5.84 26.45 5.55
N ALA A 15 4.72 27.10 5.90
CA ALA A 15 3.62 26.45 6.62
C ALA A 15 2.78 25.48 5.75
N THR A 16 2.91 25.53 4.43
CA THR A 16 2.16 24.66 3.50
C THR A 16 2.82 23.32 3.19
N GLN A 17 4.05 23.08 3.67
CA GLN A 17 4.76 21.83 3.44
C GLN A 17 4.36 20.75 4.46
N VAL A 18 3.08 20.37 4.45
CA VAL A 18 2.66 19.11 5.06
C VAL A 18 3.05 18.01 4.08
N ALA A 19 4.12 17.28 4.37
CA ALA A 19 4.51 16.12 3.60
C ALA A 19 3.42 15.04 3.76
N HIS A 20 2.47 15.01 2.84
CA HIS A 20 1.51 13.91 2.75
C HIS A 20 2.23 12.69 2.19
N ALA A 21 2.52 11.72 3.06
CA ALA A 21 2.97 10.41 2.61
C ALA A 21 1.90 9.80 1.71
N GLU A 22 2.33 9.22 0.59
CA GLU A 22 1.43 8.55 -0.34
C GLU A 22 0.69 7.41 0.39
N SER A 23 -0.65 7.43 0.31
CA SER A 23 -1.47 6.39 0.92
C SER A 23 -1.22 5.05 0.24
N ARG A 24 -0.77 4.05 0.99
CA ARG A 24 -0.58 2.69 0.48
C ARG A 24 -1.84 2.10 -0.11
N LEU A 25 -2.99 2.36 0.52
CA LEU A 25 -4.28 1.93 0.00
C LEU A 25 -4.55 2.57 -1.36
N GLN A 26 -4.32 3.87 -1.49
CA GLN A 26 -4.52 4.56 -2.77
C GLN A 26 -3.59 3.99 -3.85
N SER A 27 -2.32 3.76 -3.53
CA SER A 27 -1.38 3.13 -4.47
C SER A 27 -1.85 1.72 -4.88
N ILE A 28 -2.44 0.93 -3.98
CA ILE A 28 -2.98 -0.42 -4.30
C ILE A 28 -4.18 -0.31 -5.24
N LEU A 29 -5.11 0.60 -4.95
CA LEU A 29 -6.31 0.84 -5.76
C LEU A 29 -5.95 1.36 -7.15
N ASP A 30 -5.01 2.31 -7.23
CA ASP A 30 -4.55 2.91 -8.49
C ASP A 30 -3.81 1.89 -9.37
N ASN A 31 -2.98 1.03 -8.77
CA ASN A 31 -2.24 0.00 -9.51
C ASN A 31 -3.09 -1.25 -9.80
N GLY A 32 -4.22 -1.42 -9.11
CA GLY A 32 -5.09 -2.60 -9.25
C GLY A 32 -4.46 -3.91 -8.78
N VAL A 33 -3.44 -3.86 -7.91
CA VAL A 33 -2.71 -5.06 -7.43
C VAL A 33 -2.35 -4.94 -5.95
N LEU A 34 -2.83 -5.89 -5.13
CA LEU A 34 -2.42 -6.12 -3.76
C LEU A 34 -1.24 -7.10 -3.74
N ARG A 35 -0.05 -6.63 -3.37
CA ARG A 35 1.15 -7.47 -3.26
C ARG A 35 1.30 -7.97 -1.83
N VAL A 36 1.32 -9.28 -1.64
CA VAL A 36 1.51 -9.91 -0.33
C VAL A 36 2.73 -10.82 -0.34
N GLY A 37 3.58 -10.65 0.67
CA GLY A 37 4.74 -11.51 0.90
C GLY A 37 4.39 -12.65 1.85
N THR A 38 4.81 -13.86 1.51
CA THR A 38 4.72 -15.04 2.38
C THR A 38 5.94 -15.95 2.17
N THR A 39 6.31 -16.72 3.19
CA THR A 39 7.37 -17.73 3.11
C THR A 39 6.94 -18.94 2.27
N GLY A 40 5.65 -19.30 2.30
CA GLY A 40 5.10 -20.41 1.52
C GLY A 40 5.51 -21.81 2.01
N ASP A 41 5.94 -21.94 3.26
CA ASP A 41 6.40 -23.19 3.88
C ASP A 41 5.79 -23.46 5.26
N TRP A 42 4.72 -22.73 5.62
CA TRP A 42 4.07 -22.79 6.92
C TRP A 42 2.64 -23.34 6.82
N ASN A 43 2.50 -24.66 6.86
CA ASN A 43 1.20 -25.35 6.85
C ASN A 43 0.45 -25.14 8.19
N PRO A 44 -0.85 -24.76 8.22
CA PRO A 44 -1.80 -24.58 7.10
C PRO A 44 -1.98 -23.13 6.63
N MET A 45 -1.13 -22.22 7.06
CA MET A 45 -1.28 -20.80 6.80
C MET A 45 -0.88 -20.45 5.37
N THR A 46 0.31 -20.84 4.94
CA THR A 46 0.81 -20.64 3.57
C THR A 46 1.71 -21.78 3.13
N MET A 47 1.39 -22.39 1.98
CA MET A 47 2.18 -23.46 1.37
C MET A 47 2.30 -23.20 -0.12
N LYS A 48 3.52 -23.19 -0.64
CA LYS A 48 3.82 -23.15 -2.06
C LYS A 48 3.88 -24.56 -2.61
N ASP A 49 3.12 -24.81 -3.66
CA ASP A 49 3.21 -26.04 -4.43
C ASP A 49 4.38 -25.95 -5.42
N PRO A 50 5.44 -26.77 -5.30
CA PRO A 50 6.59 -26.70 -6.19
C PRO A 50 6.28 -27.19 -7.61
N ALA A 51 5.23 -27.99 -7.82
CA ALA A 51 4.86 -28.50 -9.14
C ALA A 51 4.14 -27.44 -9.98
N THR A 52 3.29 -26.63 -9.34
CA THR A 52 2.45 -25.63 -10.04
C THR A 52 2.89 -24.18 -9.80
N ASN A 53 3.80 -23.94 -8.85
CA ASN A 53 4.11 -22.63 -8.28
C ASN A 53 2.92 -21.89 -7.67
N SER A 54 1.78 -22.57 -7.42
CA SER A 54 0.63 -21.95 -6.74
C SER A 54 0.81 -21.92 -5.23
N TYR A 55 0.16 -20.97 -4.57
CA TYR A 55 0.10 -20.91 -3.11
C TYR A 55 -1.28 -21.40 -2.62
N ARG A 56 -1.32 -22.01 -1.44
CA ARG A 56 -2.55 -22.41 -0.74
C ARG A 56 -2.41 -22.19 0.77
N GLY A 57 -3.54 -22.13 1.47
CA GLY A 57 -3.59 -22.03 2.93
C GLY A 57 -4.46 -20.87 3.40
N PHE A 58 -4.67 -20.78 4.71
CA PHE A 58 -5.60 -19.82 5.29
C PHE A 58 -5.28 -18.35 4.93
N ASP A 59 -4.01 -17.94 5.00
CA ASP A 59 -3.64 -16.55 4.68
C ASP A 59 -3.80 -16.25 3.18
N ILE A 60 -3.68 -17.27 2.33
CA ILE A 60 -3.93 -17.15 0.89
C ILE A 60 -5.42 -16.92 0.63
N ASP A 61 -6.29 -17.67 1.32
CA ASP A 61 -7.75 -17.51 1.21
C ASP A 61 -8.19 -16.12 1.69
N VAL A 62 -7.70 -15.70 2.85
CA VAL A 62 -8.00 -14.37 3.42
C VAL A 62 -7.53 -13.25 2.49
N THR A 63 -6.32 -13.35 1.95
CA THR A 63 -5.80 -12.33 1.04
C THR A 63 -6.57 -12.31 -0.28
N THR A 64 -6.99 -13.46 -0.78
CA THR A 64 -7.79 -13.58 -2.00
C THR A 64 -9.15 -12.90 -1.84
N GLU A 65 -9.85 -13.13 -0.72
CA GLU A 65 -11.12 -12.45 -0.44
C GLU A 65 -10.92 -10.94 -0.22
N LEU A 66 -9.85 -10.54 0.48
CA LEU A 66 -9.54 -9.10 0.63
C LEU A 66 -9.30 -8.42 -0.72
N ALA A 67 -8.53 -9.04 -1.62
CA ALA A 67 -8.26 -8.48 -2.94
C ALA A 67 -9.55 -8.37 -3.77
N LYS A 68 -10.42 -9.37 -3.67
CA LYS A 68 -11.74 -9.38 -4.31
C LYS A 68 -12.64 -8.25 -3.79
N ASP A 69 -12.71 -8.06 -2.48
CA ASP A 69 -13.49 -6.97 -1.86
C ASP A 69 -12.95 -5.58 -2.27
N LEU A 70 -11.64 -5.46 -2.45
CA LEU A 70 -10.99 -4.25 -2.96
C LEU A 70 -11.11 -4.09 -4.49
N GLY A 71 -11.58 -5.10 -5.22
CA GLY A 71 -11.66 -5.08 -6.69
C GLY A 71 -10.30 -5.10 -7.38
N VAL A 72 -9.26 -5.67 -6.75
CA VAL A 72 -7.88 -5.73 -7.25
C VAL A 72 -7.40 -7.17 -7.44
N LYS A 73 -6.28 -7.33 -8.13
CA LYS A 73 -5.59 -8.63 -8.25
C LYS A 73 -4.68 -8.87 -7.05
N VAL A 74 -4.43 -10.13 -6.70
CA VAL A 74 -3.38 -10.56 -5.78
C VAL A 74 -2.47 -11.57 -6.49
#